data_AF-A0A241ZB39-F1
#
_entry.id   AF-A0A241ZB39-F1
#
_cell.length_a   1.000
_cell.length_b   1.000
_cell.length_c   1.000
_cell.angle_alpha   90.00
_cell.angle_beta   90.00
_cell.angle_gamma   90.00
#
_symmetry.space_group_name_H-M   'P 1'
#
loop_
_entity.id
_entity.type
_entity.pdbx_description
1 polymer ?
#
loop_
_entity_poly.entity_id
_entity_poly.type
_entity_poly.pdbx_seq_one_letter_code
_entity_poly.pdbx_strand_id
1 'polypeptide(L)' 'ASVVIPDGKDTVNWLAVEDGRLSVESPDGNYRETFIDCNVQSISKSYEVNGETMRDLEMFCLDYLDETL' A
#
# COMPACT_ATOMS: atom_id res chain seq x y z
N ALA A 1 -4.45 0.71 2.31
CA ALA A 1 -3.14 0.16 2.73
C ALA A 1 -2.45 1.17 3.65
N SER A 2 -1.63 0.74 4.60
CA SER A 2 -0.84 1.65 5.45
C SER A 2 0.62 1.61 5.03
N VAL A 3 1.27 2.77 4.98
CA VAL A 3 2.66 2.92 4.53
C VAL A 3 3.49 3.69 5.55
N VAL A 4 4.77 3.35 5.66
CA VAL A 4 5.74 4.11 6.45
C VAL A 4 6.16 5.36 5.69
N ILE A 5 6.15 6.50 6.36
CA ILE A 5 6.72 7.75 5.86
C ILE A 5 8.20 7.74 6.22
N PRO A 6 9.12 7.73 5.23
CA PRO A 6 10.55 7.68 5.54
C PRO A 6 11.01 8.94 6.29
N ASP A 7 11.95 8.75 7.21
CA ASP A 7 12.55 9.85 7.99
C ASP A 7 13.06 10.97 7.07
N GLY A 8 12.64 12.20 7.36
CA GLY A 8 13.00 13.38 6.58
C GLY A 8 12.36 13.46 5.18
N LYS A 9 11.40 12.57 4.85
CA LYS A 9 10.71 12.53 3.55
C LYS A 9 9.19 12.68 3.66
N ASP A 10 8.71 13.77 4.24
CA ASP A 10 7.34 14.27 4.01
C ASP A 10 7.12 14.80 2.57
N THR A 11 7.92 14.30 1.62
CA THR A 11 7.99 14.72 0.21
C THR A 11 7.55 13.61 -0.74
N VAL A 12 7.24 12.41 -0.22
CA VAL A 12 6.73 11.33 -1.08
C VAL A 12 5.35 11.73 -1.57
N ASN A 13 5.23 11.97 -2.88
CA ASN A 13 3.95 12.29 -3.50
C ASN A 13 3.15 10.99 -3.73
N TRP A 14 2.55 10.48 -2.66
CA TRP A 14 1.74 9.25 -2.69
C TRP A 14 0.58 9.32 -3.69
N LEU A 15 0.06 10.52 -3.97
CA LEU A 15 -1.00 10.73 -4.96
C LEU A 15 -0.52 10.59 -6.41
N ALA A 16 0.79 10.56 -6.65
CA ALA A 16 1.36 10.29 -7.98
C ALA A 16 1.63 8.80 -8.22
N VAL A 17 1.18 7.91 -7.31
CA VAL A 17 1.22 6.46 -7.57
C VAL A 17 0.10 6.13 -8.54
N GLU A 18 0.50 5.84 -9.77
CA GLU A 18 -0.33 5.35 -10.87
C GLU A 18 0.08 3.91 -11.23
N ASP A 19 -0.89 3.11 -11.66
CA ASP A 19 -0.70 1.71 -12.09
C ASP A 19 0.10 0.84 -11.10
N GLY A 20 -0.14 1.06 -9.80
CA GLY A 20 0.54 0.35 -8.73
C GLY A 20 0.12 -1.12 -8.64
N ARG A 21 1.01 -1.94 -8.08
CA ARG A 21 0.71 -3.34 -7.70
C ARG A 21 0.79 -3.48 -6.18
N LEU A 22 -0.25 -4.06 -5.59
CA LEU A 22 -0.25 -4.47 -4.20
C LEU A 22 -0.35 -6.00 -4.13
N SER A 23 0.65 -6.65 -3.57
CA SER A 23 0.60 -8.09 -3.29
C SER A 23 0.62 -8.32 -1.78
N VAL A 24 -0.32 -9.13 -1.30
CA VAL A 24 -0.38 -9.59 0.09
C VAL A 24 -0.05 -11.07 0.09
N GLU A 25 1.01 -11.46 0.77
CA GLU A 25 1.50 -12.84 0.78
C GLU A 25 1.77 -13.33 2.20
N SER A 26 1.49 -14.60 2.44
CA SER A 26 1.85 -15.25 3.70
C SER A 26 3.34 -15.64 3.69
N PRO A 27 4.02 -15.63 4.84
CA PRO A 27 5.44 -16.03 4.92
C PRO A 27 5.71 -17.47 4.49
N ASP A 28 4.72 -18.35 4.57
CA ASP A 28 4.81 -19.75 4.13
C ASP A 28 4.52 -19.92 2.63
N GLY A 29 4.10 -18.87 1.94
CA GLY A 29 3.85 -18.85 0.50
C GLY A 29 2.58 -19.56 0.04
N ASN A 30 1.74 -20.04 0.96
CA ASN A 30 0.49 -20.75 0.61
C ASN A 30 -0.65 -19.80 0.22
N TYR A 31 -0.54 -18.53 0.60
CA TYR A 31 -1.52 -17.51 0.31
C TYR A 31 -0.85 -16.35 -0.40
N ARG A 32 -1.44 -15.95 -1.53
CA ARG A 32 -1.13 -14.68 -2.17
C ARG A 32 -2.36 -14.13 -2.87
N GLU A 33 -2.62 -12.86 -2.62
CA GLU A 33 -3.54 -12.05 -3.41
C GLU A 33 -2.78 -10.88 -4.03
N THR A 34 -3.06 -10.60 -5.30
CA THR A 34 -2.49 -9.47 -6.02
C THR A 34 -3.60 -8.56 -6.54
N PHE A 35 -3.53 -7.28 -6.18
CA PHE A 35 -4.31 -6.20 -6.75
C PHE A 35 -3.48 -5.44 -7.77
N ILE A 36 -4.05 -5.19 -8.95
CA ILE A 36 -3.35 -4.64 -10.12
C ILE A 36 -4.02 -3.32 -10.54
N ASP A 37 -3.23 -2.43 -11.12
CA ASP A 37 -3.60 -1.08 -11.54
C ASP A 37 -4.19 -0.27 -10.38
N CYS A 38 -3.53 -0.34 -9.23
CA CYS A 38 -3.91 0.37 -8.03
C CYS A 38 -3.49 1.85 -8.10
N ASN A 39 -4.46 2.73 -7.92
CA ASN A 39 -4.31 4.17 -7.96
C ASN A 39 -4.75 4.78 -6.62
N VAL A 40 -3.91 5.64 -6.03
CA VAL A 40 -4.20 6.28 -4.73
C VAL A 40 -5.26 7.36 -4.91
N GLN A 41 -6.36 7.25 -4.17
CA GLN A 41 -7.49 8.19 -4.20
C GLN A 41 -7.38 9.24 -3.10
N SER A 42 -6.94 8.84 -1.91
CA SER A 42 -6.82 9.74 -0.77
C SER A 42 -5.70 9.27 0.17
N ILE A 43 -5.17 10.23 0.93
CA ILE A 43 -4.15 9.98 1.95
C ILE A 43 -4.62 10.53 3.29
N SER A 44 -4.47 9.75 4.36
CA SER A 44 -4.79 10.21 5.72
C SER A 44 -3.71 11.13 6.27
N LYS A 45 -3.97 11.74 7.44
CA LYS A 45 -2.92 12.40 8.22
C LYS A 45 -1.90 11.35 8.70
N SER A 46 -0.66 11.77 8.90
CA SER A 46 0.35 10.89 9.49
C SER A 46 0.02 10.58 10.97
N TYR A 47 0.49 9.41 11.43
CA TYR A 47 0.35 8.94 12.80
C TYR A 47 1.54 8.05 13.18
N GLU A 48 1.75 7.81 14.48
CA GLU A 48 2.89 7.05 14.99
C GLU A 48 2.48 5.63 15.38
N VAL A 49 3.26 4.63 14.95
CA VAL A 49 3.11 3.22 15.36
C VAL A 49 4.50 2.66 15.68
N ASN A 50 4.72 2.24 16.93
CA ASN A 50 5.98 1.61 17.38
C ASN A 50 7.26 2.40 17.03
N GLY A 51 7.18 3.73 16.95
CA GLY A 51 8.31 4.61 16.60
C GLY A 51 8.49 4.86 15.10
N GLU A 52 7.57 4.39 14.27
CA GLU A 52 7.51 4.70 12.85
C GLU A 52 6.36 5.68 12.55
N THR A 53 6.67 6.74 11.81
CA THR A 53 5.64 7.61 11.25
C THR A 53 4.98 6.89 10.07
N MET A 54 3.66 6.68 10.14
CA MET A 54 2.86 5.98 9.14
C MET A 54 1.73 6.86 8.62
N ARG A 55 1.08 6.45 7.52
CA ARG A 55 -0.21 6.96 7.07
C ARG A 55 -1.00 5.90 6.32
N ASP A 56 -2.28 6.15 6.12
CA ASP A 56 -3.15 5.31 5.32
C ASP A 56 -3.32 5.88 3.91
N LEU A 57 -3.33 4.98 2.94
CA LEU A 57 -3.66 5.20 1.54
C LEU A 57 -4.98 4.50 1.25
N GLU A 58 -5.96 5.25 0.77
CA GLU A 58 -7.16 4.71 0.15
C GLU A 58 -6.88 4.55 -1.34
N MET A 59 -7.15 3.36 -1.88
CA MET A 59 -6.79 3.01 -3.26
C MET A 59 -7.97 2.36 -3.95
N PHE A 60 -8.06 2.59 -5.25
CA PHE A 60 -8.90 1.85 -6.18
C PHE A 60 -8.00 0.99 -7.05
N CYS A 61 -8.40 -0.25 -7.36
CA CYS A 61 -7.66 -1.16 -8.24
C CYS A 61 -8.61 -1.70 -9.32
N LEU A 62 -8.09 -1.94 -10.53
CA LEU A 62 -8.91 -2.41 -11.66
C LEU A 62 -9.03 -3.93 -11.72
N ASP A 63 -8.01 -4.65 -11.26
CA ASP A 63 -7.97 -6.10 -11.35
C ASP A 63 -7.44 -6.76 -10.07
N TYR A 64 -7.78 -8.03 -9.91
CA TYR A 64 -7.50 -8.86 -8.75
C TYR A 64 -7.19 -10.29 -9.17
N LEU A 65 -6.12 -10.84 -8.60
CA LEU A 65 -5.70 -12.23 -8.77
C LEU A 65 -5.64 -12.93 -7.41
N ASP A 66 -6.38 -14.04 -7.30
CA ASP A 66 -6.22 -15.01 -6.22
C ASP A 66 -5.23 -16.08 -6.67
N GLU A 67 -4.09 -16.17 -5.98
CA GLU A 67 -2.99 -17.10 -6.26
C GLU A 67 -2.86 -18.15 -5.14
N THR A 68 -3.89 -18.30 -4.30
CA THR A 68 -3.92 -19.28 -3.21
C THR A 68 -3.99 -20.72 -3.75
N LEU A 69 -3.20 -21.62 -3.15
CA LEU A 69 -3.11 -23.04 -3.54
C LEU A 69 -4.03 -23.96 -2.73
#